data_AF-A0A4V6PX02-F1
#
_entry.id   AF-A0A4V6PX02-F1
#
_cell.length_a   1.000
_cell.length_b   1.000
_cell.length_c   1.000
_cell.angle_alpha   90.00
_cell.angle_beta   90.00
_cell.angle_gamma   90.00
#
_symmetry.space_group_name_H-M   'P 1'
#
loop_
_entity.id
_entity.type
_entity.pdbx_description
1 polymer ?
#
loop_
_entity_poly.entity_id
_entity_poly.type
_entity_poly.pdbx_seq_one_letter_code
_entity_poly.pdbx_strand_id
1 'polypeptide(L)' 'KRYMDVLFTYEKYAQLKIEKTTNRIEGLFKELKLKLRVHNGLSRKHKIMFIKDFLSKKSG' A
#
# COMPACT_ATOMS: atom_id res chain seq x y z
N LYS A 1 -8.65 -21.22 -9.14
CA LYS A 1 -8.30 -22.03 -7.95
C LYS A 1 -6.96 -21.66 -7.29
N ARG A 2 -5.96 -21.13 -8.02
CA ARG A 2 -4.56 -20.86 -7.57
C ARG A 2 -4.38 -20.16 -6.20
N TYR A 3 -5.32 -19.34 -5.74
CA TYR A 3 -5.19 -18.56 -4.49
C TYR A 3 -6.19 -18.98 -3.40
N MET A 4 -7.06 -19.96 -3.66
CA MET A 4 -8.11 -20.35 -2.71
C MET A 4 -7.53 -20.87 -1.38
N ASP A 5 -6.37 -21.52 -1.44
CA ASP A 5 -5.71 -22.09 -0.26
C ASP A 5 -5.20 -21.01 0.71
N VAL A 6 -4.91 -19.80 0.21
CA VAL A 6 -4.37 -18.69 1.00
C VAL A 6 -5.37 -17.56 1.27
N LEU A 7 -6.49 -17.54 0.53
CA LEU A 7 -7.49 -16.48 0.59
C LEU A 7 -8.12 -16.35 1.99
N PHE A 8 -8.31 -17.48 2.68
CA PHE A 8 -8.92 -17.54 4.02
C PHE A 8 -7.88 -17.77 5.14
N THR A 9 -6.60 -17.55 4.87
CA THR A 9 -5.54 -17.70 5.89
C THR A 9 -5.78 -16.79 7.09
N TYR A 10 -6.32 -15.59 6.88
CA TYR A 10 -6.64 -14.67 7.98
C TYR A 10 -7.70 -15.24 8.94
N GLU A 11 -8.59 -16.13 8.48
CA GLU A 11 -9.59 -16.80 9.33
C GLU A 11 -8.97 -17.94 10.14
N LYS A 12 -8.02 -18.67 9.54
CA LYS A 12 -7.27 -19.74 10.21
C LYS A 12 -6.35 -19.22 11.32
N TYR A 13 -5.89 -17.97 11.23
CA TYR A 13 -4.98 -17.35 12.18
C TYR A 13 -5.58 -16.09 12.85
N ALA A 14 -6.80 -16.20 13.39
CA ALA A 14 -7.51 -15.09 14.03
C ALA A 14 -6.73 -14.45 15.20
N GLN A 15 -5.84 -15.19 15.87
CA GLN A 15 -4.97 -14.68 16.94
C GLN A 15 -4.01 -13.58 16.48
N LEU A 16 -3.67 -13.54 15.18
CA LEU A 16 -2.80 -12.51 14.62
C LEU A 16 -3.53 -11.16 14.50
N LYS A 17 -4.86 -11.11 14.73
CA LYS A 17 -5.70 -9.91 14.64
C LYS A 17 -5.46 -9.12 13.34
N ILE A 18 -5.19 -9.82 12.25
CA ILE A 18 -5.02 -9.20 10.93
C ILE A 18 -6.38 -8.61 10.55
N GLU A 19 -6.42 -7.30 10.40
CA GLU A 19 -7.64 -6.61 10.00
C GLU A 19 -8.10 -7.14 8.64
N LYS A 20 -9.39 -7.47 8.54
CA LYS A 20 -10.01 -7.99 7.31
C LYS A 20 -10.01 -6.97 6.17
N THR A 21 -9.77 -5.71 6.49
CA THR A 21 -9.94 -4.59 5.58
C THR A 21 -8.58 -4.08 5.13
N THR A 22 -8.30 -4.25 3.85
CA THR A 22 -7.16 -3.66 3.15
C THR A 22 -7.19 -2.12 3.14
N ASN A 23 -8.18 -1.50 3.78
CA ASN A 23 -8.44 -0.06 3.88
C ASN A 23 -7.19 0.77 4.17
N ARG A 24 -6.30 0.32 5.07
CA ARG A 24 -5.07 1.04 5.38
C ARG A 24 -4.11 1.08 4.18
N ILE A 25 -3.94 -0.05 3.50
CA ILE A 25 -3.09 -0.19 2.31
C ILE A 25 -3.71 0.59 1.14
N GLU A 26 -5.02 0.42 0.93
CA GLU A 26 -5.76 1.11 -0.13
C GLU A 26 -5.75 2.63 0.07
N GLY A 27 -5.98 3.11 1.29
CA GLY A 27 -5.91 4.52 1.65
C GLY A 27 -4.51 5.11 1.43
N LEU A 28 -3.47 4.37 1.83
CA LEU A 28 -2.07 4.77 1.59
C LEU A 28 -1.78 4.91 0.09
N PHE A 29 -2.16 3.92 -0.73
CA PHE A 29 -1.93 3.96 -2.17
C PHE A 29 -2.79 5.00 -2.88
N LYS A 30 -4.02 5.26 -2.41
CA LYS A 30 -4.87 6.33 -2.91
C LYS A 30 -4.21 7.69 -2.71
N GLU A 31 -3.68 7.96 -1.52
CA GLU A 31 -2.95 9.19 -1.22
C GLU A 31 -1.68 9.34 -2.06
N LEU A 32 -0.89 8.26 -2.18
CA LEU A 32 0.32 8.26 -3.01
C LEU A 32 0.02 8.60 -4.47
N LYS A 33 -0.99 7.94 -5.07
CA LYS A 33 -1.39 8.18 -6.46
C LYS A 33 -1.88 9.60 -6.68
N LEU A 34 -2.64 10.17 -5.72
CA LEU A 34 -3.12 11.54 -5.79
C LEU A 34 -1.96 12.54 -5.84
N LYS A 35 -0.95 12.37 -4.97
CA LYS A 35 0.23 13.25 -4.94
C LYS A 35 1.14 13.06 -6.15
N LEU A 36 1.26 11.84 -6.69
CA LEU A 36 2.01 11.61 -7.92
C LEU A 36 1.32 12.22 -9.17
N ARG A 37 -0.02 12.21 -9.21
CA ARG A 37 -0.80 12.72 -10.35
C ARG A 37 -0.60 14.21 -10.61
N VAL A 38 -0.33 15.02 -9.58
CA VAL A 38 -0.02 16.45 -9.77
C VAL A 38 1.40 16.68 -10.30
N HIS A 39 2.23 15.64 -10.32
CA HIS A 39 3.64 15.68 -10.73
C HIS A 39 3.93 14.77 -11.93
N ASN A 40 3.06 14.78 -12.95
CA ASN A 40 3.16 13.89 -14.11
C ASN A 40 4.49 14.03 -14.88
N GLY A 41 5.07 15.23 -14.89
CA GLY A 41 6.34 15.56 -15.56
C GLY A 41 7.61 15.06 -14.85
N LEU A 42 7.49 14.39 -13.69
CA LEU A 42 8.67 13.82 -13.04
C LEU A 42 9.28 12.68 -13.85
N SER A 43 10.61 12.72 -13.97
CA SER A 43 11.39 11.59 -14.46
C SER A 43 11.18 10.37 -13.57
N ARG A 44 11.44 9.17 -14.12
CA ARG A 44 11.33 7.92 -13.37
C ARG A 44 12.17 7.94 -12.08
N LYS A 45 13.37 8.53 -12.14
CA LYS A 45 14.26 8.70 -10.97
C LYS A 45 13.57 9.52 -9.87
N HIS A 46 12.99 10.65 -10.22
CA HIS A 46 12.32 11.51 -9.24
C HIS A 46 11.02 10.93 -8.72
N LYS A 47 10.27 10.17 -9.54
CA LYS A 47 9.10 9.40 -9.07
C LYS A 47 9.50 8.37 -8.00
N ILE A 48 10.60 7.65 -8.20
CA ILE A 48 11.12 6.69 -7.22
C ILE A 48 11.55 7.39 -5.93
N MET A 49 12.25 8.52 -6.02
CA MET A 49 12.63 9.31 -4.83
C MET A 49 11.41 9.80 -4.07
N PHE A 50 10.40 10.31 -4.77
CA PHE A 50 9.14 10.74 -4.18
C PHE A 50 8.44 9.61 -3.43
N ILE A 51 8.32 8.42 -4.04
CA ILE A 51 7.70 7.26 -3.40
C ILE A 51 8.47 6.85 -2.14
N LYS A 52 9.80 6.83 -2.20
CA LYS A 52 10.65 6.51 -1.04
C LYS A 52 10.43 7.50 0.10
N ASP A 53 10.47 8.80 -0.19
CA ASP A 53 10.25 9.86 0.80
C ASP A 53 8.82 9.84 1.37
N PHE A 54 7.82 9.62 0.53
CA PHE A 54 6.42 9.50 0.94
C PHE A 54 6.20 8.33 1.91
N LEU A 55 6.82 7.18 1.64
CA LEU A 55 6.71 6.00 2.50
C LEU A 55 7.55 6.14 3.78
N SER A 56 8.67 6.86 3.76
CA SER A 56 9.48 7.10 4.97
C SER A 56 8.84 8.12 5.92
N LYS A 57 8.12 9.13 5.41
CA LYS A 57 7.46 10.18 6.22
C LYS A 57 6.30 9.68 7.08
N LYS A 58 5.74 8.51 6.79
CA LYS A 58 4.62 7.91 7.55
C LYS A 58 5.08 7.00 8.71
N SER A 59 6.39 7.00 9.01
CA SER A 59 7.03 6.20 10.07
C SER A 59 7.27 6.99 11.36
N GLY A 60 6.82 8.24 11.44
CA GLY A 60 6.88 9.10 12.62
C GLY A 60 5.49 9.43 13.15
#